data_AF-A0A972QWS7-F1
#
_entry.id   AF-A0A972QWS7-F1
#
_cell.length_a   1.000
_cell.length_b   1.000
_cell.length_c   1.000
_cell.angle_alpha   90.00
_cell.angle_beta   90.00
_cell.angle_gamma   90.00
#
_symmetry.space_group_name_H-M   'P 1'
#
loop_
_entity.id
_entity.type
_entity.pdbx_description
1 polymer ?
#
loop_
_entity_poly.entity_id
_entity_poly.type
_entity_poly.pdbx_seq_one_letter_code
_entity_poly.pdbx_strand_id
1 'polypeptide(L)'
;MAEPKDGCVSPAKGPIPPEAEESAPMQNQTQKGVSKVIARVGKPAPDFEASAFIDGGFQNIKLSDYSGQWVVLCFYPGDFTFV
;
A
#
# COMPACT_ATOMS: atom_id res chain seq x y z
N MET A 1 27.70 14.73 10.61
CA MET A 1 27.58 14.19 9.24
C MET A 1 26.55 13.07 9.27
N ALA A 2 25.34 13.33 8.77
CA ALA A 2 24.35 12.27 8.58
C ALA A 2 24.67 11.59 7.24
N GLU A 3 24.86 10.28 7.25
CA GLU A 3 25.07 9.48 6.05
C GLU A 3 23.81 9.54 5.17
N PRO A 4 23.92 9.80 3.85
CA PRO A 4 22.77 9.77 2.96
C PRO A 4 22.35 8.32 2.76
N LYS A 5 21.30 7.89 3.45
CA LYS A 5 20.65 6.57 3.29
C LYS A 5 19.74 6.53 2.04
N ASP A 6 20.11 7.22 0.97
CA ASP A 6 19.34 7.26 -0.27
C ASP A 6 19.93 6.27 -1.29
N GLY A 7 20.10 5.01 -0.87
CA GLY A 7 20.36 3.91 -1.79
C GLY A 7 19.01 3.43 -2.35
N CYS A 8 18.87 3.44 -3.68
CA CYS A 8 17.69 3.05 -4.45
C CYS A 8 16.70 2.16 -3.67
N VAL A 9 15.63 2.76 -3.11
CA VAL A 9 14.58 1.99 -2.45
C VAL A 9 13.87 1.11 -3.47
N SER A 10 13.60 -0.14 -3.09
CA SER A 10 12.85 -1.06 -3.95
C SER A 10 11.44 -0.50 -4.17
N PRO A 11 10.93 -0.48 -5.41
CA PRO A 11 9.60 0.07 -5.67
C PRO A 11 8.55 -0.69 -4.86
N ALA A 12 7.71 0.05 -4.14
CA ALA A 12 6.63 -0.52 -3.39
C ALA A 12 5.64 -1.25 -4.32
N LYS A 13 5.16 -2.43 -3.90
CA LYS A 13 4.27 -3.27 -4.70
C LYS A 13 2.84 -2.71 -4.83
N GLY A 14 2.44 -1.75 -3.98
CA GLY A 14 1.09 -1.21 -3.98
C GLY A 14 0.09 -2.19 -3.36
N PRO A 15 -1.19 -2.19 -3.80
CA PRO A 15 -2.21 -3.10 -3.27
C PRO A 15 -1.85 -4.57 -3.49
N ILE A 16 -1.83 -5.36 -2.41
CA ILE A 16 -1.50 -6.79 -2.44
C ILE A 16 -2.82 -7.57 -2.55
N PRO A 17 -3.00 -8.41 -3.60
CA PRO A 17 -4.19 -9.25 -3.70
C PRO A 17 -4.25 -10.26 -2.54
N PRO A 18 -5.44 -10.60 -2.01
CA PRO A 18 -5.56 -11.64 -1.00
C PRO A 18 -5.08 -12.99 -1.57
N GLU A 19 -4.25 -13.69 -0.80
CA GLU A 19 -3.50 -14.92 -1.09
C GLU A 19 -4.37 -16.18 -1.41
N ALA A 20 -5.59 -16.01 -1.93
CA ALA A 20 -6.52 -17.08 -2.30
C ALA A 20 -6.70 -17.27 -3.83
N GLU A 21 -5.95 -16.55 -4.68
CA GLU A 21 -6.03 -16.65 -6.14
C GLU A 21 -4.68 -17.03 -6.80
N GLU A 22 -3.89 -17.90 -6.16
CA GLU A 22 -2.66 -18.43 -6.75
C GLU A 22 -2.75 -19.94 -7.02
N SER A 23 -3.79 -20.38 -7.75
CA SER A 23 -3.78 -21.66 -8.49
C SER A 23 -4.98 -21.81 -9.44
N ALA A 24 -4.99 -21.14 -10.60
CA ALA A 24 -5.64 -21.61 -11.84
C ALA A 24 -5.32 -20.67 -13.03
N PRO A 25 -5.19 -21.18 -14.27
CA PRO A 25 -4.67 -20.39 -15.39
C PRO A 25 -5.73 -19.53 -16.12
N MET A 26 -5.29 -18.34 -16.54
CA MET A 26 -5.59 -17.59 -17.77
C MET A 26 -7.05 -17.26 -18.14
N GLN A 27 -7.36 -15.95 -18.24
CA GLN A 27 -8.16 -15.37 -19.35
C GLN A 27 -8.13 -13.83 -19.37
N ASN A 28 -7.82 -13.27 -20.55
CA ASN A 28 -7.94 -11.87 -20.95
C ASN A 28 -9.31 -11.27 -20.58
N GLN A 29 -9.35 -10.14 -19.85
CA GLN A 29 -10.52 -9.26 -19.84
C GLN A 29 -10.15 -7.76 -19.85
N THR A 30 -10.38 -7.19 -21.03
CA THR A 30 -10.82 -5.83 -21.40
C THR A 30 -11.18 -4.87 -20.26
N GLN A 31 -10.67 -3.62 -20.43
CA GLN A 31 -11.03 -2.39 -19.72
C GLN A 31 -12.48 -2.36 -19.22
N LYS A 32 -12.67 -2.33 -17.90
CA LYS A 32 -13.93 -1.96 -17.24
C LYS A 32 -13.64 -0.96 -16.12
N GLY A 33 -14.44 0.11 -16.12
CA GLY A 33 -14.27 1.31 -15.32
C GLY A 33 -14.08 1.09 -13.82
N VAL A 34 -13.39 2.07 -13.23
CA VAL A 34 -13.12 2.20 -11.80
C VAL A 34 -14.43 2.13 -11.01
N SER A 35 -14.74 0.96 -10.47
CA SER A 35 -15.71 0.77 -9.41
C SER A 35 -15.57 -0.63 -8.83
N LYS A 36 -14.69 -0.78 -7.85
CA LYS A 36 -14.97 -1.74 -6.78
C LYS A 36 -14.29 -1.27 -5.51
N VAL A 37 -15.09 -0.75 -4.57
CA VAL A 37 -14.62 -0.38 -3.25
C VAL A 37 -14.06 -1.64 -2.57
N ILE A 38 -12.74 -1.65 -2.36
CA ILE A 38 -11.98 -2.81 -1.87
C ILE A 38 -12.07 -2.92 -0.33
N ALA A 39 -12.26 -1.80 0.37
CA ALA A 39 -12.41 -1.77 1.84
C ALA A 39 -13.89 -1.92 2.26
N ARG A 40 -14.16 -2.84 3.19
CA ARG A 40 -15.50 -3.07 3.77
C ARG A 40 -15.41 -3.17 5.29
N VAL A 41 -16.32 -2.49 5.99
CA VAL A 41 -16.40 -2.56 7.46
C VAL A 41 -16.64 -4.00 7.92
N GLY A 42 -15.92 -4.43 8.96
CA GLY A 42 -16.00 -5.80 9.50
C GLY A 42 -15.36 -6.88 8.62
N LYS A 43 -14.69 -6.51 7.53
CA LYS A 43 -13.83 -7.39 6.74
C LYS A 43 -12.36 -7.03 6.97
N PRO A 44 -11.42 -7.98 6.76
CA PRO A 44 -10.00 -7.64 6.81
C PRO A 44 -9.70 -6.47 5.86
N ALA A 45 -8.90 -5.52 6.33
CA ALA A 45 -8.47 -4.40 5.52
C ALA A 45 -7.61 -4.91 4.34
N PRO A 46 -7.71 -4.30 3.15
CA PRO A 46 -6.87 -4.68 2.02
C PRO A 46 -5.40 -4.42 2.33
N ASP A 47 -4.56 -5.44 2.17
CA ASP A 47 -3.12 -5.27 2.39
C ASP A 47 -2.49 -4.45 1.25
N PHE A 48 -1.46 -3.69 1.59
CA PHE A 48 -0.72 -2.88 0.63
C PHE A 48 0.72 -2.73 1.10
N GLU A 49 1.63 -2.60 0.14
CA GLU A 49 3.01 -2.18 0.38
C GLU A 49 3.20 -0.76 -0.15
N ALA A 50 3.71 0.14 0.69
CA ALA A 50 3.98 1.54 0.34
C ALA A 50 5.36 1.97 0.85
N SER A 51 6.04 2.85 0.11
CA SER A 51 7.24 3.52 0.60
C SER A 51 6.84 4.65 1.54
N ALA A 52 7.36 4.64 2.77
CA ALA A 52 7.10 5.62 3.81
C ALA A 52 8.41 6.26 4.27
N PHE A 53 8.33 7.52 4.70
CA PHE A 53 9.45 8.23 5.31
C PHE A 53 9.31 8.16 6.85
N ILE A 54 10.21 7.44 7.51
CA ILE A 54 10.19 7.16 8.95
C ILE A 54 11.59 7.43 9.51
N ASP A 55 11.67 8.14 10.63
CA ASP A 55 12.92 8.43 11.35
C ASP A 55 14.07 9.00 10.48
N GLY A 56 13.72 9.80 9.47
CA GLY A 56 14.69 10.43 8.58
C GLY A 56 15.15 9.59 7.40
N GLY A 57 14.48 8.46 7.09
CA GLY A 57 14.80 7.61 5.94
C GLY A 57 13.57 7.02 5.26
N PHE A 58 13.76 6.57 4.02
CA PHE A 58 12.73 5.85 3.27
C PHE A 58 12.79 4.35 3.58
N GLN A 59 11.62 3.76 3.84
CA GLN A 59 11.46 2.32 4.02
C GLN A 59 10.12 1.85 3.43
N ASN A 60 10.08 0.63 2.91
CA ASN A 60 8.81 0.02 2.51
C ASN A 60 8.12 -0.56 3.75
N ILE A 61 6.83 -0.23 3.89
CA ILE A 61 5.96 -0.74 4.95
C ILE A 61 4.79 -1.49 4.33
N LYS A 62 4.30 -2.51 5.05
CA LYS A 62 3.06 -3.21 4.71
C LYS A 62 2.01 -3.00 5.80
N LEU A 63 0.74 -3.06 5.44
CA LEU A 63 -0.33 -2.99 6.44
C LEU A 63 -0.26 -4.21 7.39
N SER A 64 0.11 -5.37 6.85
CA SER A 64 0.35 -6.61 7.62
C SER A 64 1.42 -6.48 8.72
N ASP A 65 2.40 -5.60 8.56
CA ASP A 65 3.47 -5.39 9.56
C ASP A 65 2.93 -4.81 10.89
N TYR A 66 1.75 -4.18 10.86
CA TYR A 66 1.08 -3.60 12.02
C TYR A 66 -0.03 -4.48 12.62
N SER A 67 -0.08 -5.76 12.24
CA SER A 67 -1.04 -6.71 12.79
C SER A 67 -0.90 -6.83 14.32
N GLY A 68 -2.04 -6.92 15.00
CA GLY A 68 -2.10 -6.95 16.48
C GLY A 68 -2.09 -5.58 17.16
N GLN A 69 -1.98 -4.49 16.40
CA GLN A 69 -2.12 -3.12 16.90
C GLN A 69 -3.32 -2.42 16.26
N TRP A 70 -3.86 -1.40 16.92
CA TRP A 70 -4.86 -0.53 16.31
C TRP A 70 -4.18 0.44 15.35
N VAL A 71 -4.60 0.42 14.09
CA VAL A 71 -4.06 1.28 13.03
C VAL A 71 -5.14 2.26 12.57
N VAL A 72 -4.76 3.53 12.47
CA VAL A 72 -5.58 4.58 11.84
C VAL A 72 -4.89 4.99 10.54
N LEU A 73 -5.57 4.79 9.41
CA LEU A 73 -5.08 5.16 8.08
C LEU A 73 -5.86 6.36 7.54
N CYS A 74 -5.16 7.45 7.24
CA CYS A 74 -5.73 8.70 6.73
C CYS A 74 -5.20 8.98 5.31
N PHE A 75 -6.12 9.23 4.38
CA PHE A 75 -5.77 9.73 3.05
C PHE A 75 -6.00 11.24 3.01
N TYR A 76 -5.06 11.98 2.43
CA TYR A 76 -5.15 13.42 2.24
C TYR A 76 -4.80 13.77 0.78
N PRO A 77 -5.30 14.91 0.25
CA PRO A 77 -5.30 15.15 -1.20
C PRO A 77 -3.94 15.48 -1.80
N GLY A 78 -3.02 16.07 -1.04
CA GLY A 78 -1.68 16.38 -1.52
C GLY A 78 -0.88 17.25 -0.56
N ASP A 79 0.44 17.21 -0.72
CA ASP A 79 1.38 18.07 0.00
C ASP A 79 1.46 19.45 -0.65
N PHE A 80 1.67 20.50 0.15
CA PHE A 80 1.92 21.88 -0.32
C PHE A 80 0.89 22.42 -1.32
N THR A 81 -0.39 22.11 -1.13
CA THR A 81 -1.49 22.66 -1.95
C THR A 81 -1.77 24.12 -1.60
N PHE A 82 -2.28 24.89 -2.57
CA PHE A 82 -2.74 26.26 -2.32
C PHE A 82 -4.00 26.26 -1.43
N VAL A 83 -4.02 27.15 -0.44
CA VAL A 83 -5.17 27.43 0.44
C VAL A 83 -5.88 28.71 0.02
#